data_AF-A0A0D0A192-F1
#
_entry.id   AF-A0A0D0A192-F1
#
_cell.length_a   1.000
_cell.length_b   1.000
_cell.length_c   1.000
_cell.angle_alpha   90.00
_cell.angle_beta   90.00
_cell.angle_gamma   90.00
#
_symmetry.space_group_name_H-M   'P 1'
#
loop_
_entity.id
_entity.type
_entity.pdbx_description
1 polymer ?
#
loop_
_entity_poly.entity_id
_entity_poly.type
_entity_poly.pdbx_seq_one_letter_code
_entity_poly.pdbx_strand_id
1 'polypeptide(L)'
;MHYRMGSSSSSNSQKSWGSSSSSSDHWSAPPPPIPNAPHLHPVSLPMPITNAPHLHTVSLPHPNAHSYQSPISHQHSSTTHSSMMVLHPLLSRGPNMMFNITLDLAFVQLRPGCPPTRLWELAVQPNVSRMIITIPGLPAWTIEVVNPHGVTVNDVLLKIRETLNRGVSSHEMQMQPPHAASAAIDSFRARSRADQREHAQGVKRLDFLSPKIFFFGLTRARDGSDSWNIHFSQNV
;
A
#
# COMPACT_ATOMS: atom_id res chain seq x y z
N MET A 1 19.84 -2.95 -53.76
CA MET A 1 19.11 -3.99 -53.02
C MET A 1 17.73 -3.44 -52.68
N HIS A 2 16.68 -3.93 -53.34
CA HIS A 2 15.30 -3.46 -53.18
C HIS A 2 14.56 -4.34 -52.18
N TYR A 3 14.05 -3.75 -51.11
CA TYR A 3 13.20 -4.46 -50.14
C TYR A 3 11.73 -4.26 -50.49
N ARG A 4 11.07 -5.39 -50.76
CA ARG A 4 9.66 -5.53 -51.12
C ARG A 4 8.82 -5.45 -49.85
N MET A 5 7.97 -4.43 -49.71
CA MET A 5 6.96 -4.40 -48.66
C MET A 5 5.83 -5.37 -48.99
N GLY A 6 5.66 -6.39 -48.15
CA GLY A 6 4.52 -7.30 -48.20
C GLY A 6 3.42 -6.82 -47.27
N SER A 7 2.37 -6.25 -47.85
CA SER A 7 1.11 -5.95 -47.17
C SER A 7 0.39 -7.26 -46.83
N SER A 8 0.23 -7.55 -45.54
CA SER A 8 -0.62 -8.65 -45.07
C SER A 8 -1.92 -8.09 -44.52
N SER A 9 -2.96 -8.17 -45.34
CA SER A 9 -4.36 -8.04 -44.97
C SER A 9 -4.81 -9.32 -44.27
N SER A 10 -5.41 -9.21 -43.08
CA SER A 10 -6.06 -10.33 -42.41
C SER A 10 -7.39 -9.91 -41.81
N SER A 11 -8.41 -10.14 -42.63
CA SER A 11 -9.72 -10.73 -42.30
C SER A 11 -10.31 -10.45 -40.91
N ASN A 12 -11.26 -9.50 -40.93
CA ASN A 12 -12.38 -9.40 -39.99
C ASN A 12 -13.13 -10.74 -39.88
N SER A 13 -13.08 -11.38 -38.71
CA SER A 13 -14.01 -12.44 -38.34
C SER A 13 -15.08 -11.84 -37.41
N GLN A 14 -16.15 -11.31 -37.99
CA GLN A 14 -17.37 -10.97 -37.26
C GLN A 14 -18.00 -12.26 -36.73
N LYS A 15 -17.80 -12.56 -35.44
CA LYS A 15 -18.63 -13.52 -34.72
C LYS A 15 -19.86 -12.78 -34.19
N SER A 16 -21.01 -13.00 -34.82
CA SER A 16 -22.29 -12.61 -34.29
C SER A 16 -22.56 -13.42 -33.01
N TRP A 17 -22.83 -12.72 -31.92
CA TRP A 17 -23.38 -13.33 -30.71
C TRP A 17 -24.89 -13.32 -30.88
N GLY A 18 -25.46 -14.51 -31.03
CA GLY A 18 -26.90 -14.71 -31.08
C GLY A 18 -27.55 -14.28 -29.77
N SER A 19 -28.48 -13.36 -29.88
CA SER A 19 -29.39 -12.95 -28.81
C SER A 19 -30.36 -14.09 -28.49
N SER A 20 -30.02 -14.96 -27.55
CA SER A 20 -30.97 -15.90 -26.95
C SER A 20 -31.65 -15.22 -25.76
N SER A 21 -32.72 -14.49 -26.06
CA SER A 21 -33.75 -14.06 -25.12
C SER A 21 -34.41 -15.29 -24.50
N SER A 22 -33.98 -15.65 -23.29
CA SER A 22 -34.64 -16.66 -22.47
C SER A 22 -35.49 -15.93 -21.44
N SER A 23 -36.78 -15.84 -21.73
CA SER A 23 -37.82 -15.45 -20.77
C SER A 23 -37.83 -16.49 -19.65
N SER A 24 -37.32 -16.13 -18.47
CA SER A 24 -37.45 -16.94 -17.27
C SER A 24 -38.69 -16.50 -16.52
N ASP A 25 -39.70 -17.38 -16.55
CA ASP A 25 -40.93 -17.26 -15.79
C ASP A 25 -40.65 -17.08 -14.29
N HIS A 26 -41.24 -16.01 -13.74
CA HIS A 26 -41.28 -15.71 -12.33
C HIS A 26 -42.15 -16.73 -11.59
N TRP A 27 -41.52 -17.76 -11.01
CA TRP A 27 -42.13 -18.56 -9.95
C TRP A 27 -41.90 -17.86 -8.61
N SER A 28 -42.95 -17.18 -8.14
CA SER A 28 -43.03 -16.64 -6.78
C SER A 28 -43.02 -17.79 -5.77
N ALA A 29 -41.87 -18.08 -5.19
CA ALA A 29 -41.77 -18.96 -4.04
C ALA A 29 -42.40 -18.27 -2.81
N PRO A 30 -43.18 -18.99 -1.99
CA PRO A 30 -43.70 -18.47 -0.72
C PRO A 30 -42.54 -18.15 0.24
N PRO A 31 -42.68 -17.10 1.08
CA PRO A 31 -41.65 -16.72 2.02
C PRO A 31 -41.41 -17.83 3.06
N PRO A 32 -40.14 -18.11 3.43
CA PRO A 32 -39.84 -19.06 4.50
C PRO A 32 -40.36 -18.55 5.86
N PRO A 33 -40.74 -19.45 6.78
CA PRO A 33 -41.18 -19.10 8.12
C PRO A 33 -40.05 -18.38 8.88
N ILE A 34 -40.40 -17.26 9.50
CA ILE A 34 -39.52 -16.42 10.29
C ILE A 34 -39.08 -17.22 11.54
N PRO A 35 -37.78 -17.45 11.78
CA PRO A 35 -37.33 -18.09 13.00
C PRO A 35 -37.61 -17.18 14.21
N ASN A 36 -38.21 -17.77 15.25
CA ASN A 36 -38.57 -17.13 16.51
C ASN A 36 -37.44 -16.24 17.04
N ALA A 37 -37.76 -14.97 17.30
CA ALA A 37 -36.86 -14.02 17.91
C ALA A 37 -36.42 -14.52 19.30
N PRO A 38 -35.10 -14.62 19.59
CA PRO A 38 -34.62 -14.97 20.91
C PRO A 38 -35.00 -13.87 21.92
N HIS A 39 -35.50 -14.31 23.06
CA HIS A 39 -35.87 -13.48 24.20
C HIS A 39 -34.74 -12.52 24.59
N LEU A 40 -35.07 -11.23 24.64
CA LEU A 40 -34.21 -10.17 25.17
C LEU A 40 -34.01 -10.42 26.67
N HIS A 41 -32.79 -10.83 27.06
CA HIS A 41 -32.37 -10.82 28.45
C HIS A 41 -32.16 -9.35 28.91
N PRO A 42 -32.59 -8.99 30.13
CA PRO A 42 -32.35 -7.66 30.68
C PRO A 42 -30.84 -7.43 30.86
N VAL A 43 -30.34 -6.37 30.21
CA VAL A 43 -28.96 -5.91 30.31
C VAL A 43 -28.71 -5.41 31.73
N SER A 44 -27.85 -6.10 32.47
CA SER A 44 -27.36 -5.65 33.77
C SER A 44 -26.44 -4.44 33.58
N LEU A 45 -26.74 -3.35 34.31
CA LEU A 45 -25.97 -2.12 34.30
C LEU A 45 -24.54 -2.37 34.81
N PRO A 46 -23.50 -1.85 34.13
CA PRO A 46 -22.12 -1.98 34.58
C PRO A 46 -21.91 -1.21 35.89
N MET A 47 -21.34 -1.89 36.89
CA MET A 47 -20.91 -1.26 38.12
C MET A 47 -19.78 -0.24 37.86
N PRO A 48 -19.76 0.90 38.55
CA PRO A 48 -18.74 1.92 38.40
C PRO A 48 -17.38 1.40 38.90
N ILE A 49 -16.42 1.31 37.99
CA ILE A 49 -15.05 0.89 38.28
C ILE A 49 -14.31 2.09 38.88
N THR A 50 -14.00 2.03 40.17
CA THR A 50 -13.44 3.12 41.00
C THR A 50 -11.93 3.36 40.81
N ASN A 51 -11.38 3.20 39.61
CA ASN A 51 -9.93 3.37 39.36
C ASN A 51 -9.64 4.26 38.14
N ALA A 52 -10.17 5.48 38.14
CA ALA A 52 -9.78 6.49 37.17
C ALA A 52 -8.50 7.21 37.64
N PRO A 53 -7.43 7.30 36.82
CA PRO A 53 -6.23 8.03 37.18
C PRO A 53 -6.54 9.52 37.36
N HIS A 54 -6.14 10.06 38.50
CA HIS A 54 -6.36 11.44 38.90
C HIS A 54 -5.55 12.37 37.97
N LEU A 55 -6.23 13.11 37.09
CA LEU A 55 -5.59 14.15 36.29
C LEU A 55 -5.32 15.36 37.21
N HIS A 56 -4.05 15.70 37.38
CA HIS A 56 -3.64 16.90 38.09
C HIS A 56 -4.16 18.14 37.35
N THR A 57 -4.85 19.02 38.07
CA THR A 57 -5.28 20.33 37.58
C THR A 57 -4.08 21.17 37.17
N VAL A 58 -4.01 21.54 35.89
CA VAL A 58 -3.00 22.44 35.34
C VAL A 58 -3.35 23.87 35.76
N SER A 59 -2.44 24.53 36.47
CA SER A 59 -2.56 25.94 36.84
C SER A 59 -2.61 26.81 35.59
N LEU A 60 -3.67 27.61 35.46
CA LEU A 60 -3.78 28.60 34.39
C LEU A 60 -2.80 29.77 34.65
N PRO A 61 -2.17 30.32 33.59
CA PRO A 61 -1.29 31.47 33.72
C PRO A 61 -2.06 32.67 34.27
N HIS A 62 -1.55 33.23 35.37
CA HIS A 62 -2.14 34.39 36.02
C HIS A 62 -1.87 35.66 35.18
N PRO A 63 -2.87 36.51 34.93
CA PRO A 63 -2.75 37.64 34.01
C PRO A 63 -1.95 38.85 34.54
N ASN A 64 -1.26 38.76 35.69
CA ASN A 64 -0.50 39.88 36.23
C ASN A 64 0.79 39.39 36.93
N ALA A 65 1.86 39.24 36.17
CA ALA A 65 3.21 39.20 36.72
C ALA A 65 4.08 40.21 35.97
N HIS A 66 4.54 41.21 36.72
CA HIS A 66 5.36 42.30 36.25
C HIS A 66 6.74 41.83 35.78
N SER A 67 7.25 42.59 34.83
CA SER A 67 8.53 42.53 34.14
C SER A 67 9.72 42.11 35.00
N TYR A 68 10.33 40.97 34.65
CA TYR A 68 11.75 40.73 34.83
C TYR A 68 12.35 40.23 33.51
N GLN A 69 13.04 41.13 32.81
CA GLN A 69 13.89 40.81 31.68
C GLN A 69 14.98 39.85 32.15
N SER A 70 14.82 38.57 31.81
CA SER A 70 15.94 37.62 31.79
C SER A 70 16.61 37.71 30.42
N PRO A 71 17.96 37.66 30.34
CA PRO A 71 18.66 37.63 29.06
C PRO A 71 18.39 36.28 28.39
N ILE A 72 17.43 36.26 27.46
CA ILE A 72 17.13 35.11 26.60
C ILE A 72 18.28 34.99 25.60
N SER A 73 19.37 34.34 26.01
CA SER A 73 20.34 33.72 25.09
C SER A 73 19.90 32.29 24.82
N HIS A 74 18.83 32.16 24.04
CA HIS A 74 18.51 30.91 23.36
C HIS A 74 18.59 31.18 21.85
N GLN A 75 19.80 31.49 21.38
CA GLN A 75 20.17 31.23 20.00
C GLN A 75 20.30 29.70 19.82
N HIS A 76 19.19 28.99 19.92
CA HIS A 76 19.05 27.72 19.23
C HIS A 76 18.77 28.07 17.77
N SER A 77 19.81 28.54 17.08
CA SER A 77 19.93 28.36 15.65
C SER A 77 20.08 26.85 15.41
N SER A 78 19.01 26.10 15.65
CA SER A 78 18.78 24.83 14.97
C SER A 78 18.51 25.18 13.52
N THR A 79 19.57 25.61 12.82
CA THR A 79 19.74 25.30 11.42
C THR A 79 19.68 23.79 11.38
N THR A 80 18.47 23.28 11.21
CA THR A 80 18.17 21.91 10.85
C THR A 80 18.85 21.71 9.51
N HIS A 81 20.16 21.45 9.55
CA HIS A 81 20.86 20.86 8.44
C HIS A 81 20.03 19.63 8.14
N SER A 82 19.29 19.70 7.03
CA SER A 82 18.53 18.58 6.51
C SER A 82 19.58 17.50 6.29
N SER A 83 19.73 16.63 7.29
CA SER A 83 20.69 15.55 7.24
C SER A 83 20.29 14.77 6.01
N MET A 84 21.17 14.77 5.01
CA MET A 84 20.86 14.15 3.73
C MET A 84 20.73 12.65 3.99
N MET A 85 19.49 12.18 4.10
CA MET A 85 19.21 10.76 4.25
C MET A 85 19.67 10.04 2.99
N VAL A 86 20.64 9.15 3.14
CA VAL A 86 21.18 8.33 2.07
C VAL A 86 20.42 7.00 2.05
N LEU A 87 19.80 6.68 0.93
CA LEU A 87 19.08 5.42 0.75
C LEU A 87 20.07 4.28 0.47
N HIS A 88 19.79 3.11 1.04
CA HIS A 88 20.57 1.91 0.77
C HIS A 88 20.61 1.58 -0.74
N PRO A 89 21.76 1.16 -1.31
CA PRO A 89 21.88 0.90 -2.75
C PRO A 89 20.91 -0.16 -3.30
N LEU A 90 20.50 -1.14 -2.49
CA LEU A 90 19.50 -2.14 -2.89
C LEU A 90 18.10 -1.55 -3.07
N LEU A 91 17.77 -0.51 -2.31
CA LEU A 91 16.49 0.18 -2.42
C LEU A 91 16.56 1.33 -3.44
N SER A 92 17.75 1.81 -3.78
CA SER A 92 17.94 2.82 -4.81
C SER A 92 17.50 2.30 -6.18
N ARG A 93 17.02 3.21 -7.03
CA ARG A 93 16.59 2.90 -8.39
C ARG A 93 17.75 2.29 -9.20
N GLY A 94 17.63 1.03 -9.63
CA GLY A 94 18.66 0.34 -10.41
C GLY A 94 18.55 -1.19 -10.42
N PRO A 95 19.46 -1.89 -11.14
CA PRO A 95 19.44 -3.35 -11.32
C PRO A 95 20.10 -4.10 -10.15
N ASN A 96 20.09 -3.54 -8.95
CA ASN A 96 20.81 -4.11 -7.81
C ASN A 96 20.09 -5.33 -7.22
N MET A 97 18.77 -5.39 -7.40
CA MET A 97 17.96 -6.57 -7.08
C MET A 97 16.75 -6.66 -8.00
N MET A 98 16.24 -7.87 -8.13
CA MET A 98 14.97 -8.18 -8.76
C MET A 98 14.06 -8.78 -7.71
N PHE A 99 12.95 -8.08 -7.44
CA PHE A 99 11.95 -8.51 -6.49
C PHE A 99 10.56 -8.45 -7.14
N ASN A 100 9.98 -9.64 -7.34
CA ASN A 100 8.59 -9.77 -7.76
C ASN A 100 7.69 -9.72 -6.52
N ILE A 101 6.84 -8.71 -6.43
CA ILE A 101 5.97 -8.47 -5.28
C ILE A 101 4.91 -9.55 -5.05
N THR A 102 4.67 -10.43 -6.04
CA THR A 102 3.75 -11.56 -5.91
C THR A 102 4.39 -12.77 -5.23
N LEU A 103 5.72 -12.81 -5.15
CA LEU A 103 6.48 -13.93 -4.59
C LEU A 103 6.93 -13.64 -3.15
N ASP A 104 7.34 -14.69 -2.45
CA ASP A 104 7.94 -14.57 -1.12
C ASP A 104 9.34 -13.90 -1.19
N LEU A 105 9.79 -13.30 -0.08
CA LEU A 105 11.10 -12.66 0.00
C LEU A 105 12.25 -13.67 -0.20
N ALA A 106 12.02 -14.96 0.02
CA ALA A 106 12.98 -16.03 -0.30
C ALA A 106 13.35 -16.08 -1.80
N PHE A 107 12.52 -15.50 -2.68
CA PHE A 107 12.76 -15.45 -4.14
C PHE A 107 13.38 -14.13 -4.61
N VAL A 108 13.77 -13.23 -3.69
CA VAL A 108 14.50 -12.01 -4.05
C VAL A 108 15.83 -12.38 -4.68
N GLN A 109 16.07 -11.92 -5.90
CA GLN A 109 17.33 -12.15 -6.60
C GLN A 109 18.20 -10.90 -6.48
N LEU A 110 19.35 -11.05 -5.83
CA LEU A 110 20.33 -9.98 -5.75
C LEU A 110 21.30 -10.05 -6.93
N ARG A 111 21.90 -8.91 -7.29
CA ARG A 111 22.98 -8.87 -8.28
C ARG A 111 24.12 -9.84 -7.87
N PRO A 112 24.77 -10.54 -8.84
CA PRO A 112 25.93 -11.38 -8.54
C PRO A 112 26.99 -10.65 -7.71
N GLY A 113 27.50 -11.31 -6.67
CA GLY A 113 28.44 -10.74 -5.71
C GLY A 113 27.82 -9.97 -4.55
N CYS A 114 26.49 -9.81 -4.52
CA CYS A 114 25.78 -9.24 -3.38
C CYS A 114 25.27 -10.36 -2.45
N PRO A 115 25.76 -10.47 -1.19
CA PRO A 115 25.32 -11.52 -0.29
C PRO A 115 23.88 -11.25 0.23
N PRO A 116 23.07 -12.30 0.49
CA PRO A 116 21.71 -12.15 1.04
C PRO A 116 21.67 -11.42 2.39
N THR A 117 22.77 -11.43 3.14
CA THR A 117 22.88 -10.71 4.42
C THR A 117 22.66 -9.20 4.28
N ARG A 118 22.85 -8.63 3.08
CA ARG A 118 22.58 -7.21 2.78
C ARG A 118 21.12 -6.82 2.94
N LEU A 119 20.18 -7.77 2.92
CA LEU A 119 18.78 -7.47 3.20
C LEU A 119 18.56 -7.06 4.66
N TRP A 120 19.46 -7.44 5.57
CA TRP A 120 19.37 -7.09 6.99
C TRP A 120 20.10 -5.79 7.32
N GLU A 121 20.73 -5.13 6.34
CA GLU A 121 21.34 -3.82 6.51
C GLU A 121 20.27 -2.72 6.60
N LEU A 122 20.64 -1.58 7.21
CA LEU A 122 19.76 -0.43 7.37
C LEU A 122 19.32 0.12 6.01
N ALA A 123 18.02 0.43 5.87
CA ALA A 123 17.43 0.96 4.65
C ALA A 123 17.89 2.38 4.33
N VAL A 124 18.19 3.18 5.35
CA VAL A 124 18.63 4.58 5.24
C VAL A 124 19.72 4.90 6.25
N GLN A 125 20.60 5.84 5.89
CA GLN A 125 21.63 6.40 6.76
C GLN A 125 21.47 7.93 6.84
N PRO A 126 21.36 8.54 8.04
CA PRO A 126 21.36 7.89 9.37
C PRO A 126 20.15 6.95 9.57
N ASN A 127 20.25 6.06 10.56
CA ASN A 127 19.18 5.11 10.84
C ASN A 127 17.89 5.85 11.25
N VAL A 128 16.75 5.34 10.82
CA VAL A 128 15.45 5.86 11.22
C VAL A 128 14.56 4.75 11.72
N SER A 129 13.73 5.06 12.69
CA SER A 129 12.76 4.12 13.23
C SER A 129 11.47 4.03 12.40
N ARG A 130 11.25 4.97 11.49
CA ARG A 130 10.04 5.10 10.69
C ARG A 130 10.35 5.56 9.27
N MET A 131 9.74 4.92 8.28
CA MET A 131 9.87 5.25 6.86
C MET A 131 8.49 5.24 6.21
N ILE A 132 8.17 6.31 5.47
CA ILE A 132 6.90 6.44 4.74
C ILE A 132 7.18 6.31 3.25
N ILE A 133 6.47 5.38 2.63
CA ILE A 133 6.57 5.09 1.20
C ILE A 133 5.23 5.38 0.54
N THR A 134 5.24 6.15 -0.53
CA THR A 134 4.09 6.58 -1.31
C THR A 134 4.10 5.91 -2.68
N ILE A 135 2.93 5.54 -3.18
CA ILE A 135 2.77 4.95 -4.52
C ILE A 135 2.30 6.04 -5.49
N PRO A 136 3.14 6.48 -6.45
CA PRO A 136 2.73 7.49 -7.42
C PRO A 136 1.48 7.07 -8.20
N GLY A 137 0.48 7.96 -8.25
CA GLY A 137 -0.81 7.70 -8.89
C GLY A 137 -1.85 6.97 -8.02
N LEU A 138 -1.47 6.50 -6.83
CA LEU A 138 -2.35 5.81 -5.88
C LEU A 138 -2.20 6.42 -4.47
N PRO A 139 -2.53 7.71 -4.28
CA PRO A 139 -2.20 8.45 -3.06
C PRO A 139 -2.95 7.96 -1.81
N ALA A 140 -4.07 7.24 -1.99
CA ALA A 140 -4.82 6.65 -0.89
C ALA A 140 -4.03 5.56 -0.15
N TRP A 141 -2.95 5.04 -0.75
CA TRP A 141 -2.14 3.97 -0.17
C TRP A 141 -0.75 4.47 0.17
N THR A 142 -0.54 4.66 1.46
CA THR A 142 0.78 4.85 2.06
C THR A 142 1.23 3.54 2.69
N ILE A 143 2.52 3.25 2.56
CA ILE A 143 3.16 2.11 3.19
C ILE A 143 4.03 2.68 4.31
N GLU A 144 3.66 2.37 5.54
CA GLU A 144 4.40 2.78 6.74
C GLU A 144 5.22 1.61 7.27
N VAL A 145 6.54 1.81 7.33
CA VAL A 145 7.50 0.86 7.86
C VAL A 145 8.01 1.40 9.20
N VAL A 146 7.84 0.64 10.28
CA VAL A 146 8.27 1.03 11.63
C VAL A 146 9.15 -0.07 12.20
N ASN A 147 10.34 0.30 12.66
CA ASN A 147 11.26 -0.57 13.38
C ASN A 147 12.03 0.27 14.42
N PRO A 148 11.79 0.12 15.73
CA PRO A 148 12.47 0.90 16.77
C PRO A 148 14.00 0.81 16.74
N HIS A 149 14.55 -0.27 16.19
CA HIS A 149 16.00 -0.52 16.10
C HIS A 149 16.63 0.01 14.80
N GLY A 150 15.81 0.57 13.90
CA GLY A 150 16.23 1.03 12.58
C GLY A 150 15.60 0.19 11.48
N VAL A 151 14.95 0.86 10.53
CA VAL A 151 14.31 0.21 9.38
C VAL A 151 15.38 -0.46 8.51
N THR A 152 15.24 -1.75 8.24
CA THR A 152 16.13 -2.53 7.36
C THR A 152 15.59 -2.64 5.94
N VAL A 153 16.43 -3.06 4.98
CA VAL A 153 15.99 -3.35 3.60
C VAL A 153 14.89 -4.43 3.59
N ASN A 154 15.05 -5.48 4.40
CA ASN A 154 14.09 -6.56 4.54
C ASN A 154 12.73 -6.06 5.04
N ASP A 155 12.72 -5.20 6.06
CA ASP A 155 11.47 -4.62 6.60
C ASP A 155 10.71 -3.86 5.51
N VAL A 156 11.42 -3.09 4.70
CA VAL A 156 10.85 -2.32 3.59
C VAL A 156 10.19 -3.24 2.56
N LEU A 157 10.92 -4.26 2.08
CA LEU A 157 10.40 -5.19 1.06
C LEU A 157 9.22 -6.01 1.58
N LEU A 158 9.30 -6.48 2.82
CA LEU A 158 8.22 -7.21 3.46
C LEU A 158 6.97 -6.34 3.57
N LYS A 159 7.10 -5.11 4.04
CA LYS A 159 5.96 -4.20 4.20
C LYS A 159 5.32 -3.80 2.89
N ILE A 160 6.13 -3.59 1.84
CA ILE A 160 5.64 -3.36 0.48
C ILE A 160 4.79 -4.55 0.02
N ARG A 161 5.30 -5.78 0.16
CA ARG A 161 4.59 -7.00 -0.22
C ARG A 161 3.29 -7.16 0.54
N GLU A 162 3.32 -7.09 1.86
CA GLU A 162 2.13 -7.22 2.71
C GLU A 162 1.06 -6.21 2.32
N THR A 163 1.45 -4.95 2.15
CA THR A 163 0.51 -3.87 1.87
C THR A 163 -0.13 -4.03 0.50
N LEU A 164 0.65 -4.41 -0.53
CA LEU A 164 0.15 -4.56 -1.90
C LEU A 164 -0.65 -5.86 -2.11
N ASN A 165 -0.36 -6.91 -1.34
CA ASN A 165 -1.13 -8.15 -1.39
C ASN A 165 -2.44 -8.11 -0.60
N ARG A 166 -2.71 -7.01 0.13
CA ARG A 166 -3.98 -6.82 0.83
C ARG A 166 -5.13 -6.65 -0.17
N GLY A 167 -6.26 -7.28 0.14
CA GLY A 167 -7.52 -7.09 -0.57
C GLY A 167 -8.02 -5.65 -0.48
N VAL A 168 -8.67 -5.19 -1.54
CA VAL A 168 -9.24 -3.85 -1.67
C VAL A 168 -10.69 -3.88 -1.20
N SER A 169 -11.04 -3.03 -0.24
CA SER A 169 -12.42 -2.87 0.22
C SER A 169 -13.29 -2.17 -0.82
N SER A 170 -14.60 -2.36 -0.76
CA SER A 170 -15.55 -1.66 -1.65
C SER A 170 -15.43 -0.14 -1.57
N HIS A 171 -15.17 0.40 -0.37
CA HIS A 171 -14.93 1.84 -0.19
C HIS A 171 -13.64 2.29 -0.89
N GLU A 172 -12.53 1.57 -0.70
CA GLU A 172 -11.28 1.90 -1.41
C GLU A 172 -11.46 1.85 -2.93
N MET A 173 -12.19 0.85 -3.44
CA MET A 173 -12.50 0.72 -4.86
C MET A 173 -13.29 1.92 -5.41
N GLN A 174 -14.27 2.42 -4.66
CA GLN A 174 -15.07 3.60 -5.04
C GLN A 174 -14.26 4.90 -5.06
N MET A 175 -13.22 4.99 -4.24
CA MET A 175 -12.33 6.16 -4.20
C MET A 175 -11.34 6.19 -5.38
N GLN A 176 -11.22 5.10 -6.14
CA GLN A 176 -10.31 5.06 -7.29
C GLN A 176 -10.96 5.65 -8.54
N PRO A 177 -10.16 6.30 -9.41
CA PRO A 177 -10.65 6.70 -10.73
C PRO A 177 -11.24 5.51 -11.49
N PRO A 178 -12.36 5.66 -12.22
CA PRO A 178 -13.03 4.54 -12.91
C PRO A 178 -12.11 3.74 -13.85
N HIS A 179 -11.17 4.41 -14.52
CA HIS A 179 -10.21 3.75 -15.40
C HIS A 179 -9.20 2.88 -14.64
N ALA A 180 -8.77 3.31 -13.44
CA ALA A 180 -7.86 2.54 -12.59
C ALA A 180 -8.58 1.31 -12.01
N ALA A 181 -9.83 1.47 -11.59
CA ALA A 181 -10.67 0.36 -11.12
C ALA A 181 -10.89 -0.69 -12.22
N SER A 182 -11.20 -0.26 -13.46
CA SER A 182 -11.34 -1.19 -14.60
C SER A 182 -10.04 -1.95 -14.88
N ALA A 183 -8.89 -1.26 -14.92
CA ALA A 183 -7.59 -1.88 -15.13
C ALA A 183 -7.23 -2.88 -14.02
N ALA A 184 -7.59 -2.58 -12.77
CA ALA A 184 -7.41 -3.48 -11.65
C ALA A 184 -8.29 -4.73 -11.76
N ILE A 185 -9.56 -4.58 -12.18
CA ILE A 185 -10.46 -5.73 -12.42
C ILE A 185 -9.90 -6.64 -13.52
N ASP A 186 -9.37 -6.07 -14.60
CA ASP A 186 -8.77 -6.85 -15.68
C ASP A 186 -7.49 -7.57 -15.23
N SER A 187 -6.67 -6.90 -14.42
CA SER A 187 -5.46 -7.50 -13.81
C SER A 187 -5.82 -8.62 -12.83
N PHE A 188 -6.84 -8.42 -11.99
CA PHE A 188 -7.41 -9.44 -11.11
C PHE A 188 -7.90 -10.66 -11.90
N ARG A 189 -8.64 -10.44 -12.99
CA ARG A 189 -9.10 -11.52 -13.88
C ARG A 189 -7.93 -12.27 -14.50
N ALA A 190 -6.91 -11.56 -14.96
CA ALA A 190 -5.72 -12.19 -15.52
C ALA A 190 -4.99 -13.07 -14.48
N ARG A 191 -4.85 -12.59 -13.25
CA ARG A 191 -4.24 -13.31 -12.12
C ARG A 191 -5.06 -14.52 -11.66
N SER A 192 -6.38 -14.40 -11.60
CA SER A 192 -7.28 -15.43 -11.03
C SER A 192 -7.69 -16.53 -12.01
N ARG A 193 -7.45 -16.39 -13.32
CA ARG A 193 -7.91 -17.32 -14.38
C ARG A 193 -7.63 -18.80 -14.11
N ALA A 194 -6.56 -19.14 -13.41
CA ALA A 194 -6.14 -20.52 -13.17
C ALA A 194 -6.18 -20.93 -11.68
N ASP A 195 -6.46 -20.02 -10.76
CA ASP A 195 -6.34 -20.28 -9.32
C ASP A 195 -7.59 -19.80 -8.55
N GLN A 196 -8.42 -20.76 -8.16
CA GLN A 196 -9.62 -20.52 -7.35
C GLN A 196 -9.29 -19.89 -6.00
N ARG A 197 -8.11 -20.15 -5.43
CA ARG A 197 -7.67 -19.57 -4.16
C ARG A 197 -7.39 -18.09 -4.33
N GLU A 198 -6.75 -17.70 -5.43
CA GLU A 198 -6.52 -16.29 -5.77
C GLU A 198 -7.83 -15.56 -6.10
N HIS A 199 -8.79 -16.24 -6.73
CA HIS A 199 -10.12 -15.67 -6.95
C HIS A 199 -10.86 -15.38 -5.64
N ALA A 200 -10.79 -16.28 -4.66
CA ALA A 200 -11.43 -16.12 -3.36
C ALA A 200 -10.88 -14.93 -2.54
N GLN A 201 -9.65 -14.49 -2.83
CA GLN A 201 -9.04 -13.32 -2.18
C GLN A 201 -9.50 -11.99 -2.79
N GLY A 202 -10.17 -12.02 -3.95
CA GLY A 202 -10.67 -10.83 -4.64
C GLY A 202 -9.58 -9.93 -5.21
N VAL A 203 -9.96 -8.68 -5.48
CA VAL A 203 -9.05 -7.65 -6.00
C VAL A 203 -8.09 -7.22 -4.89
N LYS A 204 -6.79 -7.25 -5.20
CA LYS A 204 -5.71 -6.81 -4.32
C LYS A 204 -5.20 -5.44 -4.76
N ARG A 205 -4.56 -4.70 -3.85
CA ARG A 205 -3.96 -3.40 -4.18
C ARG A 205 -2.92 -3.51 -5.31
N LEU A 206 -2.19 -4.62 -5.40
CA LEU A 206 -1.24 -4.89 -6.49
C LEU A 206 -1.90 -4.91 -7.87
N ASP A 207 -3.20 -5.23 -7.98
CA ASP A 207 -3.86 -5.31 -9.29
C ASP A 207 -3.95 -3.92 -9.95
N PHE A 208 -3.86 -2.85 -9.15
CA PHE A 208 -3.80 -1.47 -9.65
C PHE A 208 -2.43 -1.07 -10.20
N LEU A 209 -1.40 -1.88 -9.99
CA LEU A 209 -0.08 -1.68 -10.61
C LEU A 209 -0.04 -2.21 -12.05
N SER A 210 -1.09 -2.91 -12.48
CA SER A 210 -1.21 -3.47 -13.84
C SER A 210 -0.03 -4.43 -14.13
N PRO A 211 0.67 -4.48 -15.29
CA PRO A 211 1.74 -5.48 -15.48
C PRO A 211 3.02 -5.17 -14.67
N LYS A 212 3.05 -4.09 -13.89
CA LYS A 212 4.26 -3.62 -13.17
C LYS A 212 4.39 -4.29 -11.81
N ILE A 213 4.77 -5.56 -11.80
CA ILE A 213 4.89 -6.36 -10.56
C ILE A 213 6.33 -6.41 -10.00
N PHE A 214 7.32 -5.87 -10.70
CA PHE A 214 8.70 -5.87 -10.23
C PHE A 214 9.04 -4.56 -9.54
N PHE A 215 9.49 -4.65 -8.29
CA PHE A 215 10.06 -3.51 -7.58
C PHE A 215 11.30 -3.00 -8.33
N PHE A 216 11.33 -1.70 -8.61
CA PHE A 216 12.41 -1.04 -9.36
C PHE A 216 13.25 -0.07 -8.52
N GLY A 217 12.85 0.16 -7.26
CA GLY A 217 13.54 1.07 -6.35
C GLY A 217 12.63 2.11 -5.71
N LEU A 218 13.23 2.89 -4.83
CA LEU A 218 12.65 4.06 -4.17
C LEU A 218 13.41 5.32 -4.59
N THR A 219 12.73 6.45 -4.58
CA THR A 219 13.34 7.79 -4.73
C THR A 219 12.73 8.73 -3.71
N ARG A 220 13.51 9.64 -3.14
CA ARG A 220 12.98 10.66 -2.22
C ARG A 220 11.87 11.47 -2.91
N ALA A 221 10.80 11.76 -2.16
CA ALA A 221 9.71 12.60 -2.67
C ALA A 221 10.23 14.01 -2.98
N ARG A 222 9.62 14.64 -3.99
CA ARG A 222 10.03 15.99 -4.47
C ARG A 222 9.32 17.13 -3.75
N ASP A 223 8.34 16.82 -2.91
CA ASP A 223 7.54 17.76 -2.14
C ASP A 223 8.26 18.27 -0.88
N GLY A 224 9.51 17.85 -0.66
CA GLY A 224 10.28 18.20 0.52
C GLY A 224 9.90 17.40 1.77
N SER A 225 8.97 16.45 1.65
CA SER A 225 8.64 15.54 2.75
C SER A 225 9.73 14.48 2.95
N ASP A 226 9.79 13.92 4.15
CA ASP A 226 10.63 12.76 4.47
C ASP A 226 9.95 11.45 4.05
N SER A 227 9.42 11.42 2.83
CA SER A 227 8.79 10.24 2.23
C SER A 227 9.51 9.78 0.96
N TRP A 228 9.21 8.54 0.56
CA TRP A 228 9.86 7.85 -0.56
C TRP A 228 8.83 7.38 -1.58
N ASN A 229 8.98 7.77 -2.83
CA ASN A 229 8.18 7.25 -3.93
C ASN A 229 8.70 5.89 -4.38
N ILE A 230 7.85 4.88 -4.39
CA ILE A 230 8.16 3.55 -4.94
C ILE A 230 7.96 3.51 -6.46
N HIS A 231 8.84 2.79 -7.14
CA HIS A 231 8.80 2.58 -8.58
C HIS A 231 8.65 1.10 -8.88
N PHE A 232 7.80 0.79 -9.86
CA PHE A 232 7.60 -0.55 -10.38
C PHE A 232 7.89 -0.61 -11.88
N SER A 233 8.29 -1.80 -12.33
CA SER A 233 8.56 -2.10 -13.75
C SER A 233 7.85 -3.38 -14.17
N GLN A 234 7.57 -3.49 -15.46
CA GLN A 234 7.25 -4.77 -16.09
C GLN A 234 8.56 -5.53 -16.32
N ASN A 235 8.54 -6.86 -16.24
CA ASN A 235 9.70 -7.63 -16.68
C ASN A 235 9.87 -7.39 -18.19
N VAL A 236 11.05 -6.96 -18.63
CA VAL A 236 11.38 -6.77 -20.04
C VAL A 236 12.26 -7.92 -20.50
#